data_AF-A0A528U2E2-F1
#
_entry.id   AF-A0A528U2E2-F1
#
_cell.length_a   1.000
_cell.length_b   1.000
_cell.length_c   1.000
_cell.angle_alpha   90.00
_cell.angle_beta   90.00
_cell.angle_gamma   90.00
#
_symmetry.space_group_name_H-M   'P 1'
#
loop_
_entity.id
_entity.type
_entity.pdbx_description
1 polymer ?
#
loop_
_entity_poly.entity_id
_entity_poly.type
_entity_poly.pdbx_seq_one_letter_code
_entity_poly.pdbx_strand_id
1 'polypeptide(L)' 'FVVLGVFMISFSVGLLSHAPGALGVFEVVFLAGLSHMDPVGVLAALLVFRLFYLIIPLLIGLGVVLFFEHSQYSRGEG' A
#
# COMPACT_ATOMS: atom_id res chain seq x y z
N PHE A 1 -19.30 8.90 -2.21
CA PHE A 1 -18.76 8.31 -3.45
C PHE A 1 -17.54 9.04 -4.02
N VAL A 2 -17.34 10.35 -3.75
CA VAL A 2 -16.19 11.12 -4.26
C VAL A 2 -14.84 10.48 -3.93
N VAL A 3 -14.62 10.09 -2.67
CA VAL A 3 -13.36 9.43 -2.24
C VAL A 3 -13.07 8.15 -3.02
N LEU A 4 -14.08 7.32 -3.28
CA LEU A 4 -13.93 6.09 -4.07
C LEU A 4 -13.60 6.39 -5.54
N GLY A 5 -14.23 7.40 -6.13
CA GLY A 5 -13.92 7.85 -7.49
C GLY A 5 -12.49 8.35 -7.61
N VAL A 6 -12.05 9.20 -6.68
CA VAL A 6 -10.67 9.69 -6.60
C VAL A 6 -9.69 8.53 -6.37
N PHE A 7 -10.05 7.56 -5.54
CA PHE A 7 -9.27 6.36 -5.30
C PHE A 7 -9.03 5.57 -6.59
N MET A 8 -10.10 5.27 -7.34
CA MET A 8 -9.99 4.53 -8.60
C MET A 8 -9.11 5.26 -9.62
N ILE A 9 -9.34 6.57 -9.81
CA ILE A 9 -8.53 7.39 -10.73
C ILE A 9 -7.07 7.38 -10.31
N SER A 10 -6.78 7.62 -9.03
CA SER A 10 -5.41 7.64 -8.50
C SER A 10 -4.70 6.30 -8.69
N PHE A 11 -5.41 5.19 -8.48
CA PHE A 11 -4.86 3.85 -8.67
C PHE A 11 -4.57 3.57 -10.15
N SER A 12 -5.46 3.95 -11.06
CA SER A 12 -5.23 3.82 -12.50
C SER A 12 -4.02 4.63 -12.97
N VAL A 13 -3.91 5.90 -12.53
CA VAL A 13 -2.76 6.76 -12.87
C VAL A 13 -1.47 6.22 -12.26
N GLY A 14 -1.51 5.75 -11.01
CA GLY A 14 -0.37 5.14 -10.32
C GLY A 14 0.12 3.84 -10.97
N LEU A 15 -0.79 3.03 -11.53
CA LEU A 15 -0.43 1.85 -12.33
C LEU A 15 0.27 2.24 -13.63
N LEU A 16 -0.27 3.25 -14.33
CA LEU A 16 0.28 3.73 -15.60
C LEU A 16 1.67 4.37 -15.42
N SER A 17 1.94 4.96 -14.26
CA SER A 17 3.22 5.61 -13.98
C SER A 17 4.36 4.63 -13.70
N HIS A 18 4.09 3.33 -13.57
CA HIS A 18 5.06 2.30 -13.16
C HIS A 18 5.86 2.65 -11.89
N ALA A 19 5.33 3.55 -11.07
CA ALA A 19 5.98 3.94 -9.84
C ALA A 19 5.83 2.79 -8.82
N PRO A 20 6.91 2.38 -8.15
CA PRO A 20 6.83 1.33 -7.14
C PRO A 20 5.82 1.73 -6.06
N GLY A 21 4.79 0.92 -5.85
CA GLY A 21 3.70 1.19 -4.89
C GLY A 21 2.88 2.45 -5.17
N ALA A 22 2.90 2.98 -6.40
CA ALA A 22 2.29 4.26 -6.79
C ALA A 22 2.75 5.47 -5.93
N LEU A 23 3.95 5.38 -5.33
CA LEU A 23 4.49 6.41 -4.45
C LEU A 23 4.63 7.75 -5.19
N GLY A 24 4.15 8.83 -4.56
CA GLY A 24 4.17 10.19 -5.10
C GLY A 24 2.99 10.49 -6.02
N VAL A 25 2.76 9.66 -7.04
CA VAL A 25 1.64 9.85 -8.00
C VAL A 25 0.29 9.70 -7.30
N PHE A 26 0.18 8.74 -6.39
CA PHE A 26 -1.06 8.50 -5.65
C PHE A 26 -1.46 9.68 -4.76
N GLU A 27 -0.50 10.26 -4.03
CA GLU A 27 -0.72 11.42 -3.16
C GLU A 27 -1.09 12.67 -3.94
N VAL A 28 -0.41 12.92 -5.06
CA VAL A 28 -0.69 14.10 -5.90
C VAL A 28 -2.11 14.06 -6.46
N VAL A 29 -2.55 12.90 -6.97
CA VAL A 29 -3.91 12.77 -7.52
C VAL A 29 -4.97 12.85 -6.41
N PHE A 30 -4.70 12.32 -5.22
CA PHE A 30 -5.60 12.45 -4.08
C PHE A 30 -5.75 13.89 -3.59
N LEU A 31 -4.64 14.61 -3.45
CA LEU A 31 -4.64 16.02 -3.05
C LEU A 31 -5.31 16.91 -4.10
N ALA A 32 -5.14 16.59 -5.39
CA ALA A 32 -5.84 17.28 -6.47
C ALA A 32 -7.35 17.00 -6.46
N GLY A 33 -7.76 15.73 -6.27
CA GLY A 33 -9.16 15.31 -6.28
C GLY A 33 -9.93 15.68 -5.01
N LEU A 34 -9.24 15.81 -3.88
CA LEU A 34 -9.80 16.18 -2.57
C LEU A 34 -9.29 17.56 -2.10
N SER A 35 -9.11 18.49 -3.04
CA SER A 35 -8.54 19.83 -2.79
C SER A 35 -9.27 20.68 -1.73
N HIS A 36 -10.50 20.32 -1.39
CA HIS A 36 -11.33 21.01 -0.40
C HIS A 36 -11.14 20.45 1.03
N MET A 37 -10.43 19.34 1.19
CA MET A 37 -10.10 18.75 2.50
C MET A 37 -8.72 19.20 2.97
N ASP A 38 -8.49 19.09 4.28
CA ASP A 38 -7.18 19.34 4.87
C ASP A 38 -6.12 18.39 4.26
N PRO A 39 -5.08 18.91 3.59
CA PRO A 39 -4.04 18.10 2.96
C PRO A 39 -3.33 17.15 3.94
N VAL A 40 -3.13 17.59 5.18
CA VAL A 40 -2.47 16.78 6.21
C VAL A 40 -3.34 15.58 6.59
N GLY A 41 -4.64 15.79 6.79
CA GLY A 41 -5.61 14.73 7.02
C GLY A 41 -5.67 13.72 5.87
N VAL A 42 -5.65 14.18 4.62
CA VAL A 42 -5.63 13.29 3.45
C VAL A 42 -4.35 12.46 3.42
N LEU A 43 -3.18 13.08 3.59
CA LEU A 43 -1.90 12.37 3.63
C LEU A 43 -1.83 11.36 4.78
N ALA A 44 -2.34 11.72 5.97
CA ALA A 44 -2.42 10.82 7.10
C ALA A 44 -3.30 9.60 6.80
N ALA A 45 -4.48 9.81 6.19
CA ALA A 45 -5.35 8.73 5.77
C ALA A 45 -4.67 7.80 4.74
N LEU A 46 -3.92 8.36 3.79
CA LEU A 46 -3.15 7.58 2.82
C LEU A 46 -2.02 6.77 3.46
N LEU A 47 -1.34 7.31 4.47
CA LEU A 47 -0.34 6.58 5.24
C LEU A 47 -0.95 5.41 6.00
N VAL A 48 -2.10 5.63 6.66
CA VAL A 48 -2.84 4.57 7.33
C VAL A 48 -3.27 3.50 6.32
N PHE A 49 -3.81 3.91 5.17
CA PHE A 49 -4.15 2.98 4.08
C PHE A 49 -2.95 2.12 3.67
N ARG A 50 -1.76 2.71 3.48
CA ARG A 50 -0.54 1.96 3.13
C ARG A 50 -0.09 0.99 4.21
N LEU A 51 -0.24 1.36 5.47
CA LEU A 51 0.08 0.48 6.59
C LEU A 51 -0.76 -0.81 6.51
N PHE A 52 -2.06 -0.67 6.28
CA PHE A 52 -2.97 -1.81 6.19
C PHE A 52 -2.90 -2.57 4.86
N TYR A 53 -2.64 -1.89 3.75
CA TYR A 53 -2.67 -2.50 2.42
C TYR A 53 -1.33 -3.07 1.96
N LEU A 54 -0.21 -2.48 2.38
CA LEU A 54 1.13 -2.90 1.95
C LEU A 54 1.97 -3.46 3.10
N ILE A 55 2.13 -2.71 4.19
CA ILE A 55 3.11 -3.04 5.24
C ILE A 55 2.67 -4.23 6.08
N ILE A 56 1.45 -4.22 6.61
CA ILE A 56 0.94 -5.32 7.44
C ILE A 56 0.92 -6.64 6.65
N PRO A 57 0.37 -6.71 5.42
CA PRO A 57 0.43 -7.93 4.60
C PRO A 57 1.85 -8.38 4.29
N LEU A 58 2.78 -7.45 4.04
CA LEU A 58 4.18 -7.76 3.83
C LEU A 58 4.82 -8.40 5.06
N LEU A 59 4.58 -7.86 6.26
CA LEU A 59 5.10 -8.41 7.51
C LEU A 59 4.52 -9.80 7.80
N ILE A 60 3.23 -10.00 7.54
CA ILE A 60 2.59 -11.31 7.67
C ILE A 60 3.23 -12.31 6.70
N GLY A 61 3.37 -11.94 5.43
CA GLY A 61 4.01 -12.79 4.42
C GLY A 61 5.43 -13.16 4.80
N LEU A 62 6.22 -12.20 5.28
CA LEU A 62 7.58 -12.46 5.76
C LEU A 62 7.58 -13.43 6.95
N GLY A 63 6.69 -13.24 7.93
CA GLY A 63 6.57 -14.16 9.05
C GLY A 63 6.21 -15.58 8.63
N VAL A 64 5.29 -15.73 7.67
CA VAL A 64 4.91 -17.03 7.10
C VAL A 64 6.08 -17.69 6.39
N VAL A 65 6.81 -16.95 5.56
CA VAL A 65 7.97 -17.48 4.82
C VAL A 65 9.09 -17.91 5.75
N LEU A 66 9.43 -17.08 6.74
CA LEU A 66 10.46 -17.41 7.74
C LEU A 66 10.07 -18.65 8.56
N PHE A 67 8.80 -18.75 8.97
CA PHE A 67 8.30 -19.93 9.67
C PHE A 67 8.39 -21.18 8.81
N PHE A 68 8.00 -21.07 7.53
CA PHE A 68 8.07 -22.17 6.58
C PHE A 68 9.51 -22.64 6.35
N GLU A 69 10.45 -21.72 6.12
CA GLU A 69 11.85 -22.02 5.89
C GLU A 69 12.48 -22.71 7.10
N HIS A 70 12.23 -22.21 8.31
CA HIS A 70 12.71 -22.84 9.54
C HIS A 70 12.17 -24.27 9.72
N SER A 71 10.90 -24.50 9.34
CA SER A 71 10.30 -25.85 9.37
C SER A 71 10.89 -26.79 8.32
N GLN A 72 11.31 -26.29 7.16
CA GLN A 72 11.94 -27.11 6.13
C GLN A 72 13.40 -27.43 6.48
N TYR A 73 14.14 -26.48 7.05
CA TYR A 73 15.52 -26.68 7.46
C TYR A 73 15.64 -27.82 8.49
N SER A 74 14.75 -27.86 9.48
CA SER A 74 14.72 -28.93 10.48
C SER A 74 14.33 -30.32 9.93
N ARG A 75 13.81 -30.40 8.69
CA ARG A 75 13.47 -31.67 8.01
C ARG A 75 14.56 -32.17 7.06
N GLY A 76 15.51 -31.31 6.68
CA GLY A 76 16.62 -31.66 5.79
C GLY A 76 17.82 -32.31 6.49
N GLU A 77 17.82 -32.35 7.83
CA GLU A 77 18.89 -32.95 8.65
C GLU A 77 18.56 -34.39 9.14
N GLY A 78 17.61 -35.07 8.47
CA GLY A 78 17.21 -36.46 8.77
C GLY A 78 17.58 -37.45 7.69
#